data_AF-A0A399Z6P2-F1
#
_entry.id   AF-A0A399Z6P2-F1
#
_cell.length_a   1.000
_cell.length_b   1.000
_cell.length_c   1.000
_cell.angle_alpha   90.00
_cell.angle_beta   90.00
_cell.angle_gamma   90.00
#
_symmetry.space_group_name_H-M   'P 1'
#
loop_
_entity.id
_entity.type
_entity.pdbx_description
1 polymer ?
#
loop_
_entity_poly.entity_id
_entity_poly.type
_entity_poly.pdbx_seq_one_letter_code
_entity_poly.pdbx_strand_id
1 'polypeptide(L)'
;MNKHFRILIILAAAIGALILAAPPTLAQSSEKSNVNFSDNLKHPLGSKQQALQRKATEAKMRGEAVGEVYQVDGEYVEAKRTKDRIWTVLGEFGTQINPTYGGTAGPLHNEIPKPDRKVNNTTIWTKDFSPEYYRKLLFSGQPGVVSMHNFYLEQSSGQYTVGGGVTDWVQLPYNAANYGS
;
A
#
# COMPACT_ATOMS: atom_id res chain seq x y z
N MET A 1 32.52 -15.86 -43.79
CA MET A 1 32.33 -16.60 -45.05
C MET A 1 31.54 -17.87 -44.72
N ASN A 2 30.48 -18.17 -45.49
CA ASN A 2 29.46 -19.24 -45.34
C ASN A 2 28.18 -18.80 -44.60
N LYS A 3 27.23 -18.13 -45.27
CA LYS A 3 26.17 -18.61 -46.22
C LYS A 3 25.00 -19.27 -45.45
N HIS A 4 23.92 -18.52 -45.22
CA HIS A 4 22.64 -18.53 -45.97
C HIS A 4 21.79 -19.79 -45.76
N PHE A 5 20.61 -19.62 -45.14
CA PHE A 5 19.42 -20.37 -45.56
C PHE A 5 18.15 -19.54 -45.32
N ARG A 6 17.58 -19.06 -46.43
CA ARG A 6 16.24 -18.49 -46.53
C ARG A 6 15.33 -19.63 -46.98
N ILE A 7 14.22 -19.88 -46.27
CA ILE A 7 13.09 -20.62 -46.84
C ILE A 7 11.89 -19.69 -46.89
N LEU A 8 11.49 -19.42 -48.12
CA LEU A 8 10.26 -18.80 -48.56
C LEU A 8 9.32 -19.97 -48.94
N ILE A 9 8.11 -20.04 -48.39
CA ILE A 9 7.06 -20.94 -48.89
C ILE A 9 5.88 -20.07 -49.34
N ILE A 10 5.62 -20.11 -50.64
CA ILE A 10 4.43 -19.55 -51.31
C ILE A 10 3.81 -20.70 -52.11
N LEU A 11 2.53 -21.01 -51.84
CA LEU A 11 1.46 -21.53 -52.73
C LEU A 11 0.33 -22.08 -51.81
N ALA A 12 -0.97 -22.03 -52.09
CA ALA A 12 -1.74 -21.67 -53.27
C ALA A 12 -3.17 -21.26 -52.86
N ALA A 13 -3.88 -20.65 -53.80
CA ALA A 13 -5.18 -20.00 -53.70
C ALA A 13 -6.41 -20.93 -53.52
N ALA A 14 -7.48 -20.37 -52.94
CA ALA A 14 -8.86 -20.73 -53.25
C ALA A 14 -9.75 -19.47 -53.21
N ILE A 15 -10.59 -19.33 -54.23
CA ILE A 15 -11.43 -18.17 -54.59
C ILE A 15 -12.80 -18.28 -53.91
N GLY A 16 -13.38 -17.15 -53.49
CA GLY A 16 -14.79 -17.04 -53.16
C GLY A 16 -15.23 -15.57 -53.07
N ALA A 17 -15.96 -15.10 -54.10
CA ALA A 17 -16.54 -13.76 -54.14
C ALA A 17 -17.84 -13.72 -53.31
N LEU A 18 -18.01 -12.70 -52.46
CA LEU A 18 -19.27 -12.38 -51.80
C LEU A 18 -19.44 -10.86 -51.71
N ILE A 19 -20.70 -10.45 -51.92
CA ILE A 19 -21.18 -9.17 -52.39
C ILE A 19 -21.36 -8.20 -51.21
N LEU A 20 -21.20 -6.90 -51.48
CA LEU A 20 -21.32 -5.76 -50.58
C LEU A 20 -22.73 -5.66 -49.93
N ALA A 21 -22.80 -5.65 -48.60
CA ALA A 21 -23.94 -5.12 -47.85
C ALA A 21 -23.44 -4.48 -46.55
N ALA A 22 -23.40 -3.16 -46.49
CA ALA A 22 -23.13 -2.42 -45.26
C ALA A 22 -24.33 -2.57 -44.31
N PRO A 23 -24.15 -2.99 -43.05
CA PRO A 23 -25.23 -2.95 -42.08
C PRO A 23 -25.61 -1.49 -41.80
N PRO A 24 -26.91 -1.16 -41.80
CA PRO A 24 -27.37 0.20 -41.53
C PRO A 24 -27.01 0.62 -40.11
N THR A 25 -26.45 1.82 -40.02
CA THR A 25 -26.20 2.56 -38.79
C THR A 25 -27.48 2.66 -37.97
N LEU A 26 -27.56 1.93 -36.86
CA LEU A 26 -28.57 2.14 -35.83
C LEU A 26 -27.97 3.06 -34.75
N ALA A 27 -28.45 4.30 -34.78
CA ALA A 27 -28.51 5.28 -33.71
C ALA A 27 -27.65 5.02 -32.46
N GLN A 28 -26.55 5.77 -32.38
CA GLN A 28 -25.96 6.22 -31.11
C GLN A 28 -27.07 6.66 -30.15
N SER A 29 -27.21 5.97 -29.03
CA SER A 29 -27.87 6.56 -27.86
C SER A 29 -27.22 6.06 -26.56
N SER A 30 -26.80 7.05 -25.78
CA SER A 30 -26.23 6.99 -24.43
C SER A 30 -24.75 6.62 -24.28
N GLU A 31 -23.86 7.43 -24.87
CA GLU A 31 -22.63 7.76 -24.13
C GLU A 31 -23.04 8.57 -22.89
N LYS A 32 -23.17 7.89 -21.74
CA LYS A 32 -23.02 8.57 -20.46
C LYS A 32 -21.62 9.13 -20.46
N SER A 33 -21.50 10.45 -20.65
CA SER A 33 -20.28 11.18 -20.38
C SER A 33 -19.89 10.93 -18.93
N ASN A 34 -18.93 10.02 -18.72
CA ASN A 34 -18.14 10.02 -17.51
C ASN A 34 -17.36 11.33 -17.53
N VAL A 35 -17.99 12.40 -17.02
CA VAL A 35 -17.27 13.62 -16.69
C VAL A 35 -16.32 13.21 -15.57
N ASN A 36 -15.08 12.90 -15.96
CA ASN A 36 -13.98 12.75 -15.03
C ASN A 36 -13.82 14.08 -14.29
N PHE A 37 -14.53 14.23 -13.17
CA PHE A 37 -14.23 15.29 -12.22
C PHE A 37 -12.88 14.93 -11.61
N SER A 38 -11.82 15.41 -12.24
CA SER A 38 -10.54 15.54 -11.57
C SER A 38 -10.76 16.57 -10.47
N ASP A 39 -10.72 16.16 -9.20
CA ASP A 39 -10.70 17.05 -8.03
C ASP A 39 -9.63 18.14 -8.15
N ASN A 40 -8.66 17.97 -9.06
CA ASN A 40 -7.63 18.94 -9.39
C ASN A 40 -7.98 19.73 -10.67
N LEU A 41 -8.60 20.90 -10.51
CA LEU A 41 -8.88 21.86 -11.59
C LEU A 41 -7.56 22.52 -12.07
N LYS A 42 -7.27 22.44 -13.38
CA LYS A 42 -6.05 23.01 -13.96
C LYS A 42 -6.08 24.53 -13.87
N HIS A 43 -5.10 25.10 -13.17
CA HIS A 43 -4.88 26.55 -13.09
C HIS A 43 -3.38 26.84 -13.20
N PRO A 44 -2.97 27.99 -13.79
CA PRO A 44 -1.59 28.25 -14.18
C PRO A 44 -0.61 28.28 -12.99
N LEU A 45 -1.06 28.76 -11.82
CA LEU A 45 -0.26 28.74 -10.59
C LEU A 45 -0.04 27.31 -10.08
N GLY A 46 -1.06 26.47 -10.12
CA GLY A 46 -0.97 25.06 -9.72
C GLY A 46 -0.02 24.26 -10.60
N SER A 47 -0.01 24.50 -11.92
CA SER A 47 0.98 23.87 -12.81
C SER A 47 2.41 24.31 -12.51
N LYS A 48 2.61 25.59 -12.17
CA LYS A 48 3.94 26.11 -11.78
C LYS A 48 4.39 25.47 -10.46
N GLN A 49 3.51 25.38 -9.47
CA GLN A 49 3.78 24.75 -8.18
C GLN A 49 4.11 23.25 -8.33
N GLN A 50 3.37 22.52 -9.17
CA GLN A 50 3.65 21.11 -9.45
C GLN A 50 5.00 20.90 -10.16
N ALA A 51 5.34 21.77 -11.13
CA ALA A 51 6.62 21.70 -11.82
C ALA A 51 7.79 21.94 -10.86
N LEU A 52 7.66 22.93 -9.98
CA LEU A 52 8.63 23.23 -8.94
C LEU A 52 8.74 22.10 -7.90
N GLN A 53 7.63 21.47 -7.50
CA GLN A 53 7.62 20.30 -6.62
C GLN A 53 8.32 19.10 -7.26
N ARG A 54 8.11 18.85 -8.55
CA ARG A 54 8.81 17.77 -9.27
C ARG A 54 10.32 18.01 -9.28
N LYS A 55 10.77 19.23 -9.62
CA LYS A 55 12.18 19.60 -9.56
C LYS A 55 12.78 19.44 -8.15
N ALA A 56 12.04 19.83 -7.11
CA ALA A 56 12.47 19.68 -5.73
C ALA A 56 12.60 18.19 -5.32
N THR A 57 11.63 17.36 -5.70
CA THR A 57 11.66 15.92 -5.44
C THR A 57 12.79 15.23 -6.19
N GLU A 58 13.04 15.60 -7.45
CA GLU A 58 14.17 15.08 -8.22
C GLU A 58 15.52 15.49 -7.60
N ALA A 59 15.68 16.74 -7.17
CA ALA A 59 16.89 17.20 -6.47
C ALA A 59 17.10 16.45 -5.15
N LYS A 60 16.03 16.16 -4.40
CA LYS A 60 16.07 15.33 -3.19
C LYS A 60 16.46 13.88 -3.50
N MET A 61 15.95 13.30 -4.58
CA MET A 61 16.35 11.96 -5.03
C MET A 61 17.83 11.91 -5.47
N ARG A 62 18.36 13.00 -6.02
CA ARG A 62 19.80 13.15 -6.33
C ARG A 62 20.67 13.46 -5.10
N GLY A 63 20.08 13.63 -3.93
CA GLY A 63 20.79 13.97 -2.69
C GLY A 63 21.25 15.43 -2.59
N GLU A 64 20.80 16.30 -3.51
CA GLU A 64 21.14 17.74 -3.55
C GLU A 64 20.30 18.56 -2.55
N ALA A 65 19.22 17.98 -2.01
CA ALA A 65 18.26 18.63 -1.12
C ALA A 65 18.02 17.82 0.16
N VAL A 66 18.22 18.42 1.33
CA VAL A 66 17.94 17.81 2.64
C VAL A 66 16.93 18.69 3.40
N GLY A 67 15.71 18.19 3.61
CA GLY A 67 14.68 18.90 4.37
C GLY A 67 13.24 18.72 3.86
N GLU A 68 12.30 19.39 4.51
CA GLU A 68 10.89 19.50 4.07
C GLU A 68 10.69 20.62 3.04
N VAL A 69 11.55 21.63 3.06
CA VAL A 69 11.54 22.77 2.15
C VAL A 69 12.84 22.79 1.35
N TYR A 70 12.74 22.86 0.02
CA TYR A 70 13.89 23.01 -0.86
C TYR A 70 13.70 24.21 -1.79
N GLN A 71 14.76 24.99 -2.00
CA GLN A 71 14.72 26.13 -2.90
C GLN A 71 15.02 25.67 -4.32
N VAL A 72 14.04 25.83 -5.21
CA VAL A 72 14.21 25.59 -6.65
C VAL A 72 14.08 26.94 -7.35
N ASP A 73 15.14 27.38 -8.03
CA ASP A 73 15.14 28.60 -8.84
C ASP A 73 14.66 29.87 -8.08
N GLY A 74 15.07 30.02 -6.81
CA GLY A 74 14.70 31.16 -5.97
C GLY A 74 13.35 31.03 -5.23
N GLU A 75 12.56 30.00 -5.53
CA GLU A 75 11.24 29.75 -4.92
C GLU A 75 11.33 28.57 -3.94
N TYR A 76 10.85 28.75 -2.70
CA TYR A 76 10.83 27.69 -1.70
C TYR A 76 9.66 26.76 -1.96
N VAL A 77 9.96 25.48 -2.18
CA VAL A 77 8.96 24.46 -2.44
C VAL A 77 8.96 23.47 -1.29
N GLU A 78 7.81 23.35 -0.64
CA GLU A 78 7.57 22.27 0.31
C GLU A 78 7.40 20.98 -0.47
N ALA A 79 8.33 20.04 -0.31
CA ALA A 79 8.17 18.68 -0.78
C ALA A 79 7.14 18.02 0.14
N LYS A 80 5.86 18.18 -0.20
CA LYS A 80 4.73 17.74 0.62
C LYS A 80 4.89 16.26 0.97
N ARG A 81 5.19 16.00 2.24
CA ARG A 81 5.17 14.64 2.80
C ARG A 81 3.72 14.22 2.97
N THR A 82 3.36 13.08 2.41
CA THR A 82 2.06 12.47 2.63
C THR A 82 2.13 11.61 3.89
N LYS A 83 1.23 11.85 4.84
CA LYS A 83 1.11 11.07 6.07
C LYS A 83 -0.31 10.58 6.25
N ASP A 84 -0.48 9.27 6.17
CA ASP A 84 -1.78 8.64 6.40
C ASP A 84 -1.99 8.28 7.88
N ARG A 85 -3.26 8.24 8.30
CA ARG A 85 -3.65 7.88 9.67
C ARG A 85 -4.23 6.48 9.70
N ILE A 86 -3.63 5.61 10.50
CA ILE A 86 -4.08 4.24 10.74
C ILE A 86 -4.64 4.16 12.16
N TRP A 87 -5.81 3.54 12.30
CA TRP A 87 -6.37 3.18 13.59
C TRP A 87 -6.20 1.69 13.81
N THR A 88 -5.50 1.32 14.88
CA THR A 88 -5.22 -0.09 15.22
C THR A 88 -5.98 -0.45 16.49
N VAL A 89 -6.79 -1.50 16.39
CA VAL A 89 -7.56 -2.04 17.53
C VAL A 89 -6.91 -3.34 17.98
N LEU A 90 -6.60 -3.44 19.27
CA LEU A 90 -6.11 -4.66 19.90
C LEU A 90 -7.30 -5.40 20.52
N GLY A 91 -7.57 -6.62 20.05
CA GLY A 91 -8.66 -7.45 20.56
C GLY A 91 -8.13 -8.69 21.25
N GLU A 92 -8.60 -8.97 22.47
CA GLU A 92 -8.32 -10.21 23.20
C GLU A 92 -9.57 -11.04 23.39
N PHE A 93 -9.42 -12.36 23.49
CA PHE A 93 -10.55 -13.25 23.72
C PHE A 93 -11.00 -13.23 25.18
N GLY A 94 -12.30 -13.51 25.37
CA GLY A 94 -12.88 -13.72 26.68
C GLY A 94 -12.82 -15.18 27.10
N THR A 95 -13.51 -15.46 28.20
CA THR A 95 -13.56 -16.80 28.80
C THR A 95 -14.93 -17.45 28.66
N GLN A 96 -15.95 -16.76 28.14
CA GLN A 96 -17.26 -17.38 27.93
C GLN A 96 -17.17 -18.44 26.84
N ILE A 97 -17.72 -19.61 27.13
CA ILE A 97 -17.74 -20.74 26.20
C ILE A 97 -19.14 -20.82 25.61
N ASN A 98 -19.23 -20.75 24.29
CA ASN A 98 -20.47 -21.00 23.58
C ASN A 98 -20.73 -22.52 23.56
N PRO A 99 -21.89 -23.02 24.04
CA PRO A 99 -22.20 -24.45 24.04
C PRO A 99 -22.13 -25.13 22.65
N THR A 100 -22.35 -24.36 21.57
CA THR A 100 -22.31 -24.88 20.20
C THR A 100 -20.87 -25.16 19.73
N TYR A 101 -19.92 -24.31 20.11
CA TYR A 101 -18.53 -24.37 19.60
C TYR A 101 -17.55 -24.95 20.63
N GLY A 102 -17.89 -24.92 21.91
CA GLY A 102 -17.07 -25.44 22.99
C GLY A 102 -15.67 -24.79 23.04
N GLY A 103 -14.66 -25.61 23.30
CA GLY A 103 -13.26 -25.20 23.35
C GLY A 103 -12.79 -24.69 24.72
N THR A 104 -11.51 -24.32 24.78
CA THR A 104 -10.84 -23.79 25.98
C THR A 104 -11.12 -22.30 26.12
N ALA A 105 -11.21 -21.79 27.34
CA ALA A 105 -11.28 -20.35 27.60
C ALA A 105 -10.02 -19.61 27.12
N GLY A 106 -10.16 -18.36 26.68
CA GLY A 106 -9.05 -17.57 26.13
C GLY A 106 -8.68 -17.96 24.68
N PRO A 107 -7.40 -17.81 24.27
CA PRO A 107 -6.25 -17.33 25.06
C PRO A 107 -6.25 -15.81 25.28
N LEU A 108 -5.61 -15.36 26.35
CA LEU A 108 -5.34 -13.94 26.60
C LEU A 108 -4.08 -13.49 25.84
N HIS A 109 -3.89 -12.17 25.73
CA HIS A 109 -2.62 -11.64 25.23
C HIS A 109 -1.46 -12.09 26.13
N ASN A 110 -0.25 -12.18 25.57
CA ASN A 110 0.97 -12.65 26.25
C ASN A 110 1.02 -14.15 26.63
N GLU A 111 0.09 -14.98 26.15
CA GLU A 111 0.14 -16.44 26.36
C GLU A 111 0.93 -17.20 25.27
N ILE A 112 1.49 -16.48 24.29
CA ILE A 112 2.32 -17.10 23.23
C ILE A 112 3.65 -17.59 23.82
N PRO A 113 3.97 -18.89 23.75
CA PRO A 113 5.19 -19.44 24.31
C PRO A 113 6.43 -18.86 23.61
N LYS A 114 7.47 -18.62 24.40
CA LYS A 114 8.75 -18.15 23.88
C LYS A 114 9.35 -19.19 22.92
N PRO A 115 9.70 -18.83 21.67
CA PRO A 115 10.31 -19.76 20.74
C PRO A 115 11.74 -20.10 21.17
N ASP A 116 12.16 -21.35 20.90
CA ASP A 116 13.57 -21.73 21.01
C ASP A 116 14.36 -21.07 19.88
N ARG A 117 15.31 -20.19 20.24
CA ARG A 117 16.12 -19.43 19.28
C ARG A 117 17.18 -20.27 18.56
N LYS A 118 17.46 -21.50 19.02
CA LYS A 118 18.34 -22.43 18.29
C LYS A 118 17.66 -23.02 17.05
N VAL A 119 16.33 -23.13 17.09
CA VAL A 119 15.52 -23.72 16.01
C VAL A 119 14.76 -22.64 15.24
N ASN A 120 14.32 -21.58 15.94
CA ASN A 120 13.46 -20.53 15.38
C ASN A 120 14.00 -19.13 15.71
N ASN A 121 14.69 -18.55 14.72
CA ASN A 121 15.24 -17.20 14.76
C ASN A 121 14.43 -16.18 13.94
N THR A 122 13.33 -16.59 13.30
CA THR A 122 12.52 -15.73 12.41
C THR A 122 11.20 -15.28 13.04
N THR A 123 10.62 -16.06 13.97
CA THR A 123 9.38 -15.68 14.64
C THR A 123 9.61 -14.52 15.58
N ILE A 124 8.87 -13.44 15.34
CA ILE A 124 8.80 -12.28 16.23
C ILE A 124 8.21 -12.72 17.56
N TRP A 125 8.89 -12.40 18.66
CA TRP A 125 8.40 -12.66 20.00
C TRP A 125 8.96 -11.63 20.99
N THR A 126 8.09 -11.11 21.86
CA THR A 126 8.43 -10.28 23.02
C THR A 126 7.78 -10.89 24.26
N LYS A 127 8.34 -10.61 25.44
CA LYS A 127 7.76 -11.03 26.72
C LYS A 127 6.42 -10.34 26.99
N ASP A 128 6.25 -9.13 26.44
CA ASP A 128 5.07 -8.31 26.62
C ASP A 128 4.67 -7.64 25.31
N PHE A 129 3.55 -8.08 24.75
CA PHE A 129 2.81 -7.51 23.63
C PHE A 129 1.80 -6.48 24.14
N SER A 130 2.31 -5.46 24.85
CA SER A 130 1.48 -4.36 25.34
C SER A 130 1.06 -3.41 24.20
N PRO A 131 0.03 -2.58 24.43
CA PRO A 131 -0.31 -1.50 23.50
C PRO A 131 0.89 -0.62 23.13
N GLU A 132 1.81 -0.41 24.06
CA GLU A 132 3.05 0.35 23.83
C GLU A 132 4.01 -0.34 22.87
N TYR A 133 4.14 -1.67 22.98
CA TYR A 133 4.92 -2.45 22.02
C TYR A 133 4.42 -2.22 20.58
N TYR A 134 3.11 -2.29 20.36
CA TYR A 134 2.52 -2.03 19.04
C TYR A 134 2.64 -0.58 18.61
N ARG A 135 2.47 0.40 19.51
CA ARG A 135 2.71 1.82 19.17
C ARG A 135 4.13 2.05 18.68
N LYS A 136 5.13 1.44 19.34
CA LYS A 136 6.52 1.54 18.91
C LYS A 136 6.76 0.83 17.58
N LEU A 137 6.26 -0.39 17.43
CA LEU A 137 6.40 -1.19 16.20
C LEU A 137 5.76 -0.52 14.99
N LEU A 138 4.60 0.11 15.16
CA LEU A 138 3.84 0.68 14.05
C LEU A 138 4.23 2.14 13.78
N PHE A 139 4.38 2.97 14.82
CA PHE A 139 4.37 4.42 14.66
C PHE A 139 5.59 5.16 15.23
N SER A 140 6.59 4.45 15.77
CA SER A 140 7.81 5.10 16.25
C SER A 140 8.55 5.80 15.13
N GLY A 141 8.74 7.12 15.24
CA GLY A 141 9.62 7.91 14.37
C GLY A 141 11.06 8.03 14.87
N GLN A 142 11.44 7.33 15.94
CA GLN A 142 12.79 7.40 16.49
C GLN A 142 13.80 6.84 15.47
N PRO A 143 14.92 7.55 15.19
CA PRO A 143 15.96 7.06 14.29
C PRO A 143 16.50 5.69 14.73
N GLY A 144 16.71 4.79 13.76
CA GLY A 144 17.23 3.44 14.00
C GLY A 144 16.23 2.44 14.58
N VAL A 145 14.99 2.83 14.87
CA VAL A 145 13.93 1.89 15.24
C VAL A 145 13.31 1.29 13.98
N VAL A 146 13.25 -0.04 13.92
CA VAL A 146 12.49 -0.75 12.89
C VAL A 146 11.00 -0.61 13.22
N SER A 147 10.35 0.34 12.56
CA SER A 147 8.91 0.58 12.68
C SER A 147 8.26 0.70 11.31
N MET A 148 6.95 0.48 11.23
CA MET A 148 6.21 0.69 9.99
C MET A 148 6.32 2.14 9.49
N HIS A 149 6.26 3.14 10.40
CA HIS A 149 6.51 4.55 10.08
C HIS A 149 7.87 4.76 9.39
N ASN A 150 8.95 4.26 9.98
CA ASN A 150 10.30 4.45 9.44
C ASN A 150 10.52 3.65 8.16
N PHE A 151 9.99 2.43 8.08
CA PHE A 151 10.04 1.61 6.87
C PHE A 151 9.43 2.36 5.68
N TYR A 152 8.21 2.89 5.81
CA TYR A 152 7.58 3.64 4.73
C TYR A 152 8.31 4.95 4.43
N LEU A 153 8.86 5.61 5.46
CA LEU A 153 9.64 6.84 5.28
C LEU A 153 10.91 6.57 4.46
N GLU A 154 11.63 5.49 4.74
CA GLU A 154 12.85 5.10 4.02
C GLU A 154 12.52 4.65 2.59
N GLN A 155 11.56 3.75 2.41
CA GLN A 155 11.19 3.22 1.10
C GLN A 155 10.66 4.29 0.14
N SER A 156 10.04 5.35 0.67
CA SER A 156 9.50 6.46 -0.12
C SER A 156 10.48 7.62 -0.31
N SER A 157 11.76 7.47 0.08
CA SER A 157 12.73 8.58 0.08
C SER A 157 12.23 9.82 0.84
N GLY A 158 11.51 9.57 1.93
CA GLY A 158 10.95 10.58 2.82
C GLY A 158 9.79 11.38 2.24
N GLN A 159 9.04 10.80 1.29
CA GLN A 159 7.84 11.40 0.69
C GLN A 159 6.53 10.88 1.30
N TYR A 160 6.55 9.68 1.88
CA TYR A 160 5.39 9.02 2.45
C TYR A 160 5.71 8.40 3.81
N THR A 161 4.78 8.49 4.76
CA THR A 161 4.83 7.71 5.99
C THR A 161 3.43 7.50 6.55
N VAL A 162 3.34 6.74 7.64
CA VAL A 162 2.10 6.39 8.32
C VAL A 162 2.19 6.78 9.79
N GLY A 163 1.14 7.39 10.31
CA GLY A 163 0.96 7.63 11.74
C GLY A 163 -0.35 7.03 12.21
N GLY A 164 -0.57 7.00 13.52
CA GLY A 164 -1.78 6.37 14.01
C GLY A 164 -1.86 6.28 15.52
N GLY A 165 -2.92 5.62 15.97
CA GLY A 165 -3.15 5.29 17.37
C GLY A 165 -3.40 3.79 17.49
N VAL A 166 -2.93 3.23 18.60
CA VAL A 166 -3.24 1.86 19.02
C VAL A 166 -4.10 1.95 20.26
N THR A 167 -5.23 1.25 20.26
CA THR A 167 -6.11 1.16 21.44
C THR A 167 -5.45 0.34 22.54
N ASP A 168 -5.99 0.42 23.75
CA ASP A 168 -5.76 -0.63 24.73
C ASP A 168 -6.41 -1.94 24.28
N TRP A 169 -6.07 -3.04 24.96
CA TRP A 169 -6.67 -4.34 24.70
C TRP A 169 -8.18 -4.30 25.01
N VAL A 170 -8.98 -4.63 24.01
CA VAL A 170 -10.44 -4.74 24.13
C VAL A 170 -10.79 -6.21 24.27
N GLN A 171 -11.43 -6.55 25.39
CA GLN A 171 -11.83 -7.93 25.66
C GLN A 171 -13.15 -8.28 24.98
N LEU A 172 -13.14 -9.35 24.20
CA LEU A 172 -14.31 -9.98 23.64
C LEU A 172 -15.02 -10.84 24.70
N PRO A 173 -16.33 -11.08 24.59
CA PRO A 173 -17.05 -11.90 25.56
C PRO A 173 -16.64 -13.38 25.52
N TYR A 174 -16.48 -13.96 24.32
CA TYR A 174 -16.28 -15.40 24.14
C TYR A 174 -14.82 -15.79 23.90
N ASN A 175 -14.53 -17.08 24.04
CA ASN A 175 -13.23 -17.68 23.73
C ASN A 175 -12.90 -17.69 22.23
N ALA A 176 -11.65 -18.01 21.89
CA ALA A 176 -11.19 -18.05 20.49
C ALA A 176 -11.99 -19.02 19.62
N ALA A 177 -12.46 -20.14 20.17
CA ALA A 177 -13.27 -21.09 19.43
C ALA A 177 -14.51 -20.43 18.85
N ASN A 178 -15.23 -19.58 19.60
CA ASN A 178 -16.45 -18.93 19.11
C ASN A 178 -16.25 -18.07 17.85
N TYR A 179 -15.04 -17.57 17.59
CA TYR A 179 -14.74 -16.69 16.44
C TYR A 179 -13.93 -17.38 15.33
N GLY A 180 -13.37 -18.55 15.60
CA GLY A 180 -12.45 -19.26 14.69
C GLY A 180 -12.84 -20.71 14.40
N SER A 181 -14.04 -21.15 14.77
CA SER A 181 -14.58 -22.48 14.45
C SER A 181 -15.50 -22.50 13.23
#